data_AF-A0A6J0DXM7-F1
#
_entry.id   AF-A0A6J0DXM7-F1
#
_cell.length_a   1.000
_cell.length_b   1.000
_cell.length_c   1.000
_cell.angle_alpha   90.00
_cell.angle_beta   90.00
_cell.angle_gamma   90.00
#
_symmetry.space_group_name_H-M   'P 1'
#
loop_
_entity.id
_entity.type
_entity.pdbx_description
1 polymer ?
#
loop_
_entity_poly.entity_id
_entity_poly.type
_entity_poly.pdbx_seq_one_letter_code
_entity_poly.pdbx_strand_id
1 'polypeptide(L)'
;MVLPGLIRKLGHQLVEIRERALKSILCKIEHNLICYADLIQERLLFLHLLEWFNFPSVPMKEEVLNLLSRLVKYPPAVQHLIDLGAVEFLSKLRPHVEPAIQAEIDGILDGLFVLPSEVPVLCSATYQTDQIELSQQPEVLTGYFSQDKSSFQQMEVPPGPVGNSTVKWLKFSVFPWLPLTTTDRHVLSSNESSLRSSNHTLIWNTCELLKDVIMQDFPAEIFLQRPRIVQGLLCLVKLAFAGDGKHRVALQSVSCLQQLCTCLKNRLNFYRDPNLFSNKQ
;
A
#
# COMPACT_ATOMS: atom_id res chain seq x y z
N MET A 1 -0.70 -12.74 3.72
CA MET A 1 -0.59 -13.88 2.78
C MET A 1 -1.08 -13.55 1.35
N VAL A 2 -0.90 -12.33 0.82
CA VAL A 2 -1.50 -11.94 -0.49
C VAL A 2 -0.51 -12.06 -1.66
N LEU A 3 0.79 -11.82 -1.42
CA LEU A 3 1.83 -11.87 -2.45
C LEU A 3 1.99 -13.26 -3.12
N PRO A 4 2.01 -14.39 -2.39
CA PRO A 4 2.12 -15.72 -3.01
C PRO A 4 0.95 -16.04 -3.96
N GLY A 5 -0.25 -15.54 -3.66
CA GLY A 5 -1.43 -15.73 -4.49
C GLY A 5 -1.36 -14.96 -5.81
N LEU A 6 -0.76 -13.76 -5.82
CA LEU A 6 -0.50 -12.99 -7.04
C LEU A 6 0.62 -13.62 -7.86
N ILE A 7 1.67 -14.11 -7.21
CA ILE A 7 2.79 -14.78 -7.88
C ILE A 7 2.30 -16.02 -8.63
N ARG A 8 1.43 -16.84 -8.01
CA ARG A 8 0.81 -18.00 -8.70
C ARG A 8 0.01 -17.59 -9.93
N LYS A 9 -0.61 -16.40 -9.95
CA LYS A 9 -1.38 -15.91 -11.10
C LYS A 9 -0.48 -15.43 -12.25
N LEU A 10 0.80 -15.12 -12.02
CA LEU A 10 1.76 -14.81 -13.08
C LEU A 10 2.04 -16.02 -13.99
N GLY A 11 1.95 -17.24 -13.46
CA GLY A 11 2.11 -18.48 -14.24
C GLY A 11 0.85 -18.98 -14.94
N HIS A 12 -0.25 -18.21 -14.95
CA HIS A 12 -1.52 -18.70 -15.47
C HIS A 12 -1.52 -18.79 -17.01
N GLN A 13 -2.18 -19.79 -17.58
CA GLN A 13 -2.28 -19.95 -19.05
C GLN A 13 -3.00 -18.80 -19.77
N LEU A 14 -3.81 -18.02 -19.05
CA LEU A 14 -4.63 -16.96 -19.61
C LEU A 14 -3.88 -15.64 -19.57
N VAL A 15 -3.67 -15.03 -20.74
CA VAL A 15 -2.95 -13.77 -20.94
C VAL A 15 -3.51 -12.66 -20.05
N GLU A 16 -4.84 -12.50 -20.00
CA GLU A 16 -5.48 -11.46 -19.19
C GLU A 16 -5.22 -11.59 -17.69
N ILE A 17 -5.17 -12.84 -17.18
CA ILE A 17 -4.94 -13.11 -15.75
C ILE A 17 -3.50 -12.76 -15.40
N ARG A 18 -2.57 -13.16 -16.26
CA ARG A 18 -1.15 -12.82 -16.15
C ARG A 18 -0.96 -11.30 -16.13
N GLU A 19 -1.46 -10.59 -17.13
CA GLU A 19 -1.34 -9.14 -17.23
C GLU A 19 -1.89 -8.42 -15.99
N ARG A 20 -3.08 -8.82 -15.51
CA ARG A 20 -3.66 -8.23 -14.30
C ARG A 20 -2.82 -8.52 -13.06
N ALA A 21 -2.24 -9.70 -12.95
CA ALA A 21 -1.35 -10.05 -11.85
C ALA A 21 -0.07 -9.19 -11.88
N LEU A 22 0.55 -9.04 -13.05
CA LEU A 22 1.75 -8.21 -13.22
C LEU A 22 1.45 -6.74 -12.91
N LYS A 23 0.39 -6.16 -13.48
CA LYS A 23 -0.06 -4.79 -13.18
C LYS A 23 -0.34 -4.61 -11.68
N SER A 24 -0.92 -5.61 -11.02
CA SER A 24 -1.18 -5.56 -9.58
C SER A 24 0.12 -5.55 -8.77
N ILE A 25 1.12 -6.34 -9.15
CA ILE A 25 2.43 -6.36 -8.49
C ILE A 25 3.16 -5.02 -8.69
N LEU A 26 3.25 -4.53 -9.92
CA LEU A 26 3.89 -3.25 -10.22
C LEU A 26 3.23 -2.10 -9.47
N CYS A 27 1.89 -2.02 -9.50
CA CYS A 27 1.13 -1.02 -8.76
C CYS A 27 1.37 -1.12 -7.23
N LYS A 28 1.50 -2.33 -6.68
CA LYS A 28 1.83 -2.53 -5.26
C LYS A 28 3.24 -2.08 -4.91
N ILE A 29 4.21 -2.22 -5.82
CA ILE A 29 5.57 -1.69 -5.66
C ILE A 29 5.56 -0.16 -5.74
N GLU A 30 4.90 0.41 -6.75
CA GLU A 30 4.81 1.87 -6.95
C GLU A 30 4.18 2.59 -5.76
N HIS A 31 3.23 1.94 -5.08
CA HIS A 31 2.57 2.48 -3.89
C HIS A 31 3.20 2.04 -2.57
N ASN A 32 4.38 1.40 -2.58
CA ASN A 32 5.08 0.91 -1.39
C ASN A 32 4.22 0.00 -0.49
N LEU A 33 3.25 -0.72 -1.09
CA LEU A 33 2.46 -1.73 -0.38
C LEU A 33 3.23 -3.05 -0.22
N ILE A 34 4.23 -3.26 -1.07
CA ILE A 34 5.17 -4.38 -1.05
C ILE A 34 6.55 -3.79 -1.31
N CYS A 35 7.53 -4.17 -0.50
CA CYS A 35 8.91 -3.74 -0.71
C CYS A 35 9.70 -4.78 -1.52
N TYR A 36 10.84 -4.37 -2.10
CA TYR A 36 11.69 -5.29 -2.85
C TYR A 36 12.17 -6.47 -1.99
N ALA A 37 12.38 -6.28 -0.68
CA ALA A 37 12.77 -7.36 0.22
C ALA A 37 11.71 -8.48 0.28
N ASP A 38 10.42 -8.15 0.27
CA ASP A 38 9.33 -9.13 0.27
C ASP A 38 9.29 -9.94 -1.03
N LEU A 39 9.58 -9.31 -2.16
CA LEU A 39 9.60 -9.95 -3.48
C LEU A 39 10.78 -10.90 -3.64
N ILE A 40 11.93 -10.54 -3.07
CA ILE A 40 13.17 -11.32 -3.17
C ILE A 40 13.04 -12.66 -2.43
N GLN A 41 12.29 -12.71 -1.33
CA GLN A 41 12.05 -13.96 -0.58
C GLN A 41 11.25 -15.00 -1.39
N GLU A 42 10.46 -14.55 -2.36
CA GLU A 42 9.56 -15.40 -3.12
C GLU A 42 10.23 -15.95 -4.38
N ARG A 43 10.98 -17.05 -4.25
CA ARG A 43 11.69 -17.71 -5.37
C ARG A 43 10.77 -18.01 -6.58
N LEU A 44 9.49 -18.27 -6.34
CA LEU A 44 8.49 -18.50 -7.39
C LEU A 44 8.27 -17.28 -8.28
N LEU A 45 8.50 -16.07 -7.81
CA LEU A 45 8.38 -14.85 -8.62
C LEU A 45 9.34 -14.92 -9.81
N PHE A 46 10.62 -15.18 -9.54
CA PHE A 46 11.66 -15.22 -10.55
C PHE A 46 11.39 -16.29 -11.61
N LEU A 47 10.91 -17.47 -11.18
CA LEU A 47 10.51 -18.55 -12.09
C LEU A 47 9.40 -18.09 -13.04
N HIS A 48 8.31 -17.51 -12.51
CA HIS A 48 7.19 -17.07 -13.35
C HIS A 48 7.53 -15.87 -14.24
N LEU A 49 8.45 -14.99 -13.82
CA LEU A 49 8.93 -13.89 -14.66
C LEU A 49 9.77 -14.39 -15.85
N LEU A 50 10.58 -15.44 -15.67
CA LEU A 50 11.32 -16.08 -16.77
C LEU A 50 10.38 -16.87 -17.68
N GLU A 51 9.48 -17.68 -17.10
CA GLU A 51 8.45 -18.42 -17.84
C GLU A 51 7.52 -17.51 -18.64
N TRP A 52 7.40 -16.23 -18.26
CA TRP A 52 6.61 -15.24 -18.98
C TRP A 52 6.94 -15.18 -20.48
N PHE A 53 8.22 -15.36 -20.83
CA PHE A 53 8.72 -15.35 -22.21
C PHE A 53 8.59 -16.70 -22.92
N ASN A 54 8.23 -17.78 -22.21
CA ASN A 54 7.97 -19.09 -22.80
C ASN A 54 6.53 -19.25 -23.32
N PHE A 55 5.63 -18.31 -23.00
CA PHE A 55 4.26 -18.34 -23.49
C PHE A 55 4.16 -17.83 -24.94
N PRO A 56 3.20 -18.33 -25.74
CA PRO A 56 3.03 -17.93 -27.15
C PRO A 56 2.66 -16.46 -27.33
N SER A 57 2.11 -15.83 -26.29
CA SER A 57 1.84 -14.39 -26.23
C SER A 57 2.53 -13.79 -25.01
N VAL A 58 3.39 -12.81 -25.27
CA VAL A 58 4.23 -12.12 -24.28
C VAL A 58 3.80 -10.64 -24.19
N PRO A 59 2.69 -10.34 -23.50
CA PRO A 59 2.32 -8.95 -23.26
C PRO A 59 3.28 -8.29 -22.27
N MET A 60 3.39 -6.96 -22.33
CA MET A 60 4.13 -6.15 -21.35
C MET A 60 5.59 -6.58 -21.12
N LYS A 61 6.25 -7.05 -22.20
CA LYS A 61 7.65 -7.53 -22.19
C LYS A 61 8.63 -6.53 -21.54
N GLU A 62 8.47 -5.24 -21.81
CA GLU A 62 9.32 -4.18 -21.24
C GLU A 62 9.15 -4.04 -19.72
N GLU A 63 7.92 -4.10 -19.21
CA GLU A 63 7.64 -3.97 -17.79
C GLU A 63 8.21 -5.15 -16.98
N VAL A 64 8.17 -6.36 -17.55
CA VAL A 64 8.76 -7.56 -16.95
C VAL A 64 10.28 -7.42 -16.86
N LEU A 65 10.94 -6.96 -17.93
CA LEU A 65 12.39 -6.76 -17.93
C LEU A 65 12.79 -5.61 -17.01
N ASN A 66 12.03 -4.52 -16.96
CA ASN A 66 12.28 -3.42 -16.04
C ASN A 66 12.16 -3.86 -14.58
N LEU A 67 11.19 -4.72 -14.25
CA LEU A 67 11.09 -5.32 -12.93
C LEU A 67 12.31 -6.20 -12.61
N LEU A 68 12.75 -7.03 -13.57
CA LEU A 68 13.96 -7.84 -13.41
C LEU A 68 15.22 -6.99 -13.23
N SER A 69 15.41 -5.92 -14.01
CA SER A 69 16.57 -5.03 -13.90
C SER A 69 16.61 -4.28 -12.56
N ARG A 70 15.44 -3.97 -11.97
CA ARG A 70 15.35 -3.44 -10.59
C ARG A 70 15.70 -4.50 -9.54
N LEU A 71 15.27 -5.74 -9.72
CA LEU A 71 15.54 -6.83 -8.77
C LEU A 71 17.01 -7.24 -8.76
N VAL A 72 17.68 -7.25 -9.90
CA VAL A 72 19.11 -7.62 -10.06
C VAL A 72 20.05 -6.66 -9.31
N LYS A 73 19.59 -5.48 -8.90
CA LYS A 73 20.35 -4.58 -8.00
C LYS A 73 20.56 -5.16 -6.60
N TYR A 74 19.84 -6.21 -6.23
CA TYR A 74 19.92 -6.85 -4.91
C TYR A 74 20.65 -8.20 -5.01
N PRO A 75 21.77 -8.41 -4.29
CA PRO A 75 22.57 -9.64 -4.38
C PRO A 75 21.78 -10.95 -4.16
N PRO A 76 20.81 -11.05 -3.22
CA PRO A 76 20.06 -12.29 -3.06
C PRO A 76 19.14 -12.60 -4.27
N ALA A 77 18.68 -11.59 -5.00
CA ALA A 77 17.88 -11.77 -6.21
C ALA A 77 18.74 -12.31 -7.36
N VAL A 78 19.98 -11.82 -7.48
CA VAL A 78 20.97 -12.31 -8.44
C VAL A 78 21.22 -13.80 -8.22
N GLN A 79 21.42 -14.23 -6.98
CA GLN A 79 21.60 -15.65 -6.65
C GLN A 79 20.40 -16.49 -7.10
N HIS A 80 19.17 -16.05 -6.80
CA HIS A 80 17.97 -16.77 -7.22
C HIS A 80 17.82 -16.87 -8.74
N LEU A 81 18.18 -15.82 -9.49
CA LEU A 81 18.15 -15.82 -10.96
C LEU A 81 19.21 -16.75 -11.54
N ILE A 82 20.44 -16.74 -11.00
CA ILE A 82 21.51 -17.65 -11.42
C ILE A 82 21.11 -19.10 -11.16
N ASP A 83 20.60 -19.42 -9.97
CA ASP A 83 20.17 -20.78 -9.62
C ASP A 83 19.07 -21.31 -10.56
N LEU A 84 18.23 -20.42 -11.11
CA LEU A 84 17.16 -20.76 -12.04
C LEU A 84 17.64 -20.83 -13.50
N GLY A 85 18.93 -20.59 -13.77
CA GLY A 85 19.50 -20.63 -15.11
C GLY A 85 19.15 -19.40 -15.96
N ALA A 86 18.89 -18.24 -15.34
CA ALA A 86 18.50 -17.03 -16.05
C ALA A 86 19.55 -16.56 -17.08
N VAL A 87 20.85 -16.76 -16.82
CA VAL A 87 21.93 -16.36 -17.73
C VAL A 87 21.83 -17.07 -19.07
N GLU A 88 21.67 -18.41 -19.05
CA GLU A 88 21.50 -19.23 -20.25
C GLU A 88 20.20 -18.89 -20.99
N PHE A 89 19.13 -18.66 -20.21
CA PHE A 89 17.82 -18.32 -20.74
C PHE A 89 17.84 -16.98 -21.49
N LEU A 90 18.32 -15.93 -20.84
CA LEU A 90 18.37 -14.58 -21.40
C LEU A 90 19.33 -14.49 -22.60
N SER A 91 20.45 -15.22 -22.55
CA SER A 91 21.38 -15.31 -23.69
C SER A 91 20.74 -15.94 -24.93
N LYS A 92 19.86 -16.93 -24.76
CA LYS A 92 19.08 -17.56 -25.84
C LYS A 92 17.89 -16.70 -26.29
N LEU A 93 17.32 -15.89 -25.41
CA LEU A 93 16.22 -14.98 -25.72
C LEU A 93 16.68 -13.76 -26.53
N ARG A 94 17.87 -13.23 -26.23
CA ARG A 94 18.47 -12.04 -26.87
C ARG A 94 18.38 -11.99 -28.40
N PRO A 95 18.76 -13.02 -29.18
CA PRO A 95 18.70 -12.96 -30.65
C PRO A 95 17.28 -12.94 -31.23
N HIS A 96 16.24 -13.22 -30.44
CA HIS A 96 14.85 -13.35 -30.89
C HIS A 96 13.98 -12.10 -30.61
N VAL A 97 14.56 -11.03 -30.05
CA VAL A 97 13.82 -9.82 -29.63
C VAL A 97 14.34 -8.55 -30.31
N GLU A 98 13.52 -7.50 -30.29
CA GLU A 98 13.84 -6.19 -30.87
C GLU A 98 15.04 -5.50 -30.17
N PRO A 99 15.80 -4.63 -30.85
CA PRO A 99 17.01 -4.00 -30.30
C PRO A 99 16.82 -3.23 -28.99
N ALA A 100 15.67 -2.59 -28.79
CA ALA A 100 15.36 -1.89 -27.53
C ALA A 100 15.29 -2.85 -26.33
N ILE A 101 14.78 -4.06 -26.57
CA ILE A 101 14.62 -5.12 -25.56
C ILE A 101 15.96 -5.83 -25.33
N GLN A 102 16.77 -5.95 -26.38
CA GLN A 102 18.14 -6.47 -26.27
C GLN A 102 18.97 -5.63 -25.29
N ALA A 103 18.85 -4.30 -25.33
CA ALA A 103 19.55 -3.41 -24.41
C ALA A 103 19.15 -3.63 -22.94
N GLU A 104 17.86 -3.86 -22.66
CA GLU A 104 17.37 -4.21 -21.31
C GLU A 104 17.88 -5.59 -20.85
N ILE A 105 17.90 -6.58 -21.76
CA ILE A 105 18.46 -7.91 -21.47
C ILE A 105 19.96 -7.82 -21.18
N ASP A 106 20.70 -7.04 -21.96
CA ASP A 106 22.14 -6.82 -21.77
C ASP A 106 22.41 -6.18 -20.40
N GLY A 107 21.62 -5.18 -20.00
CA GLY A 107 21.72 -4.57 -18.67
C GLY A 107 21.41 -5.53 -17.52
N ILE A 108 20.47 -6.47 -17.72
CA ILE A 108 20.19 -7.54 -16.74
C ILE A 108 21.35 -8.52 -16.67
N LEU A 109 21.88 -8.96 -17.81
CA LEU A 109 23.03 -9.87 -17.88
C LEU A 109 24.26 -9.25 -17.20
N ASP A 110 24.57 -7.98 -17.48
CA ASP A 110 25.64 -7.24 -16.82
C ASP A 110 25.47 -7.28 -15.29
N GLY A 111 24.26 -7.01 -14.80
CA GLY A 111 23.94 -7.06 -13.37
C GLY A 111 24.05 -8.46 -12.74
N LEU A 112 23.85 -9.53 -13.52
CA LEU A 112 24.06 -10.91 -13.08
C LEU A 112 25.55 -11.31 -13.03
N PHE A 113 26.40 -10.64 -13.81
CA PHE A 113 27.86 -10.85 -13.82
C PHE A 113 28.61 -9.94 -12.83
N VAL A 114 27.93 -9.03 -12.13
CA VAL A 114 28.53 -8.25 -11.04
C VAL A 114 28.84 -9.18 -9.86
N LEU A 115 30.12 -9.38 -9.57
CA LEU A 115 30.59 -10.10 -8.39
C LEU A 115 30.20 -9.33 -7.12
N PRO A 116 29.76 -10.01 -6.03
CA PRO A 116 29.47 -9.34 -4.76
C PRO A 116 30.76 -8.73 -4.21
N SER A 117 30.85 -7.40 -4.20
CA SER A 117 31.85 -6.68 -3.39
C SER A 117 31.34 -6.70 -1.94
N GLU A 118 32.17 -7.14 -1.00
CA GLU A 118 31.82 -7.32 0.41
C GLU A 118 31.22 -6.04 1.04
N VAL A 119 30.12 -6.23 1.76
CA VAL A 119 29.31 -5.21 2.46
C VAL A 119 29.95 -4.85 3.82
N PRO A 120 29.46 -3.81 4.52
CA PRO A 120 28.69 -4.19 5.71
C PRO A 120 27.39 -3.39 6.00
N VAL A 121 26.33 -4.18 6.23
CA VAL A 121 25.34 -4.12 7.33
C VAL A 121 24.39 -2.92 7.41
N LEU A 122 23.12 -3.16 7.03
CA LEU A 122 21.98 -2.49 7.68
C LEU A 122 21.47 -3.40 8.80
N CYS A 123 21.33 -2.84 9.99
CA CYS A 123 21.00 -3.52 11.23
C CYS A 123 19.72 -4.38 11.15
N SER A 124 19.88 -5.66 11.50
CA SER A 124 18.82 -6.60 11.79
C SER A 124 18.09 -6.21 13.08
N ALA A 125 16.75 -6.12 13.00
CA ALA A 125 15.90 -6.16 14.18
C ALA A 125 16.09 -7.52 14.88
N THR A 126 16.59 -7.48 16.12
CA THR A 126 16.70 -8.66 16.97
C THR A 126 15.42 -8.75 17.80
N TYR A 127 14.50 -9.64 17.45
CA TYR A 127 13.47 -10.09 18.38
C TYR A 127 13.99 -11.34 19.06
N GLN A 128 14.42 -11.17 20.31
CA GLN A 128 14.66 -12.29 21.21
C GLN A 128 13.32 -12.91 21.59
N THR A 129 13.27 -14.22 21.44
CA THR A 129 12.30 -15.12 22.05
C THR A 129 12.41 -14.98 23.56
N ASP A 130 11.35 -14.48 24.22
CA ASP A 130 11.08 -14.80 25.61
C ASP A 130 9.64 -15.28 25.72
N GLN A 131 9.52 -16.53 26.15
CA GLN A 131 8.28 -17.19 26.54
C GLN A 131 7.83 -16.63 27.88
N ILE A 132 6.62 -16.06 27.94
CA ILE A 132 5.81 -16.05 29.18
C ILE A 132 4.36 -16.34 28.77
N GLU A 133 3.90 -17.52 29.19
CA GLU A 133 2.49 -17.90 29.26
C GLU A 133 1.70 -16.93 30.15
N LEU A 134 0.55 -16.43 29.69
CA LEU A 134 -0.71 -16.59 30.45
C LEU A 134 -1.95 -16.28 29.58
N SER A 135 -2.77 -17.32 29.45
CA SER A 135 -4.23 -17.39 29.24
C SER A 135 -5.02 -16.06 29.20
N GLN A 136 -5.76 -15.85 28.10
CA GLN A 136 -7.24 -15.70 28.08
C GLN A 136 -7.73 -15.40 26.64
N GLN A 137 -8.53 -16.34 26.07
CA GLN A 137 -9.36 -16.07 24.89
C GLN A 137 -10.43 -15.02 25.23
N PRO A 138 -10.90 -14.26 24.24
CA PRO A 138 -12.26 -14.53 23.77
C PRO A 138 -12.37 -14.58 22.24
N GLU A 139 -13.19 -15.54 21.82
CA GLU A 139 -13.67 -15.79 20.47
C GLU A 139 -14.40 -14.56 19.91
N VAL A 140 -13.97 -14.05 18.76
CA VAL A 140 -14.79 -13.12 17.97
C VAL A 140 -15.47 -13.93 16.87
N LEU A 141 -16.69 -14.37 17.22
CA LEU A 141 -17.68 -14.95 16.35
C LEU A 141 -18.02 -13.96 15.22
N THR A 142 -17.81 -14.40 13.99
CA THR A 142 -18.26 -13.75 12.76
C THR A 142 -19.79 -13.68 12.67
N GLY A 143 -20.32 -12.47 12.45
CA GLY A 143 -21.57 -12.24 11.73
C GLY A 143 -22.79 -11.76 12.54
N TYR A 144 -23.71 -11.11 11.80
CA TYR A 144 -25.09 -10.71 12.10
C TYR A 144 -25.35 -9.24 12.47
N PHE A 145 -26.10 -8.59 11.56
CA PHE A 145 -26.83 -7.35 11.72
C PHE A 145 -27.46 -7.25 13.12
N SER A 146 -27.10 -6.21 13.89
CA SER A 146 -27.93 -5.75 15.00
C SER A 146 -28.80 -4.61 14.51
N GLN A 147 -30.03 -4.98 14.13
CA GLN A 147 -31.15 -4.07 13.99
C GLN A 147 -31.61 -3.73 15.42
N ASP A 148 -31.23 -2.56 15.93
CA ASP A 148 -31.78 -2.10 17.21
C ASP A 148 -32.86 -1.04 17.00
N LYS A 149 -34.04 -1.40 17.50
CA LYS A 149 -35.27 -0.64 17.48
C LYS A 149 -35.23 0.38 18.61
N SER A 150 -35.45 1.65 18.29
CA SER A 150 -36.15 2.56 19.21
C SER A 150 -37.18 3.40 18.45
N SER A 151 -38.44 3.00 18.65
CA SER A 151 -39.68 3.80 18.64
C SER A 151 -39.88 4.85 17.53
N PHE A 152 -40.51 4.45 16.43
CA PHE A 152 -41.58 5.25 15.80
C PHE A 152 -42.68 4.31 15.29
N GLN A 153 -43.92 4.76 15.44
CA GLN A 153 -45.15 3.98 15.48
C GLN A 153 -45.47 3.18 14.21
N GLN A 154 -46.08 2.00 14.41
CA GLN A 154 -46.71 1.16 13.40
C GLN A 154 -47.83 1.90 12.66
N MET A 155 -47.89 1.70 11.34
CA MET A 155 -49.15 1.55 10.62
C MET A 155 -48.97 0.49 9.51
N GLU A 156 -49.82 -0.54 9.52
CA GLU A 156 -49.83 -1.69 8.61
C GLU A 156 -50.28 -1.34 7.19
N VAL A 157 -49.65 -1.96 6.16
CA VAL A 157 -50.25 -2.30 4.85
C VAL A 157 -49.57 -3.58 4.27
N PRO A 158 -50.26 -4.50 3.54
CA PRO A 158 -49.81 -5.87 3.23
C PRO A 158 -48.84 -6.02 2.02
N PRO A 159 -48.29 -7.24 1.76
CA PRO A 159 -47.12 -7.44 0.92
C PRO A 159 -47.43 -7.57 -0.59
N GLY A 160 -46.64 -6.89 -1.43
CA GLY A 160 -46.63 -7.06 -2.88
C GLY A 160 -45.21 -7.32 -3.39
N PRO A 161 -44.97 -8.29 -4.30
CA PRO A 161 -43.64 -8.61 -4.80
C PRO A 161 -43.31 -7.71 -5.99
N VAL A 162 -42.31 -6.84 -5.85
CA VAL A 162 -41.72 -6.14 -7.00
C VAL A 162 -40.20 -6.21 -6.87
N GLY A 163 -39.61 -7.01 -7.76
CA GLY A 163 -38.17 -7.14 -7.91
C GLY A 163 -37.56 -5.81 -8.32
N ASN A 164 -36.71 -5.26 -7.47
CA ASN A 164 -35.86 -4.14 -7.82
C ASN A 164 -34.48 -4.70 -8.21
N SER A 165 -34.21 -4.75 -9.51
CA SER A 165 -32.87 -4.90 -10.06
C SER A 165 -32.05 -3.64 -9.75
N THR A 166 -31.57 -3.53 -8.51
CA THR A 166 -30.58 -2.51 -8.18
C THR A 166 -29.27 -2.89 -8.86
N VAL A 167 -29.01 -2.24 -9.99
CA VAL A 167 -27.71 -2.22 -10.66
C VAL A 167 -26.65 -1.77 -9.65
N LYS A 168 -25.88 -2.72 -9.12
CA LYS A 168 -24.75 -2.48 -8.20
C LYS A 168 -23.52 -1.98 -8.96
N TRP A 169 -23.61 -0.84 -9.65
CA TRP A 169 -22.49 -0.31 -10.44
C TRP A 169 -21.69 0.81 -9.76
N LEU A 170 -22.07 1.22 -8.55
CA LEU A 170 -21.30 2.21 -7.78
C LEU A 170 -20.95 1.63 -6.40
N LYS A 171 -19.79 0.95 -6.31
CA LYS A 171 -19.16 0.69 -5.02
C LYS A 171 -18.46 1.97 -4.57
N PHE A 172 -19.15 2.78 -3.77
CA PHE A 172 -18.49 3.86 -3.05
C PHE A 172 -17.52 3.23 -2.05
N SER A 173 -16.22 3.46 -2.24
CA SER A 173 -15.22 3.18 -1.21
C SER A 173 -15.40 4.23 -0.12
N VAL A 174 -16.15 3.87 0.93
CA VAL A 174 -16.35 4.72 2.10
C VAL A 174 -15.41 4.23 3.21
N PHE A 175 -14.76 5.15 3.91
CA PHE A 175 -13.99 4.80 5.09
C PHE A 175 -14.95 4.45 6.24
N PRO A 176 -14.81 3.29 6.90
CA PRO A 176 -15.62 2.97 8.07
C PRO A 176 -15.27 3.93 9.21
N TRP A 177 -16.26 4.28 10.03
CA TRP A 177 -16.01 5.08 11.21
C TRP A 177 -15.17 4.30 12.21
N LEU A 178 -14.07 4.90 12.67
CA LEU A 178 -13.13 4.23 13.57
C LEU A 178 -13.33 4.70 15.02
N PRO A 179 -13.53 3.76 15.97
CA PRO A 179 -13.55 4.09 17.38
C PRO A 179 -12.16 4.57 17.80
N LEU A 180 -12.12 5.51 18.75
CA LEU A 180 -10.89 6.00 19.37
C LEU A 180 -10.96 5.75 20.86
N THR A 181 -9.85 5.31 21.45
CA THR A 181 -9.69 5.22 22.90
C THR A 181 -9.69 6.62 23.51
N THR A 182 -9.88 6.71 24.82
CA THR A 182 -9.80 7.99 25.54
C THR A 182 -8.43 8.64 25.34
N THR A 183 -7.35 7.86 25.38
CA THR A 183 -5.97 8.32 25.17
C THR A 183 -5.80 8.93 23.78
N ASP A 184 -6.27 8.24 22.73
CA ASP A 184 -6.18 8.74 21.35
C ASP A 184 -6.88 10.08 21.16
N ARG A 185 -8.05 10.24 21.78
CA ARG A 185 -8.82 11.50 21.74
C ARG A 185 -8.01 12.63 22.37
N HIS A 186 -7.35 12.36 23.50
CA HIS A 186 -6.49 13.35 24.15
C HIS A 186 -5.31 13.73 23.26
N VAL A 187 -4.62 12.75 22.65
CA VAL A 187 -3.52 13.01 21.71
C VAL A 187 -3.96 13.91 20.56
N LEU A 188 -5.08 13.57 19.88
CA LEU A 188 -5.57 14.37 18.76
C LEU A 188 -6.01 15.78 19.19
N SER A 189 -6.72 15.90 20.32
CA SER A 189 -7.19 17.19 20.83
C SER A 189 -6.05 18.11 21.31
N SER A 190 -4.97 17.52 21.84
CA SER A 190 -3.78 18.25 22.26
C SER A 190 -3.08 18.87 21.04
N ASN A 191 -2.83 18.07 20.01
CA ASN A 191 -2.24 18.54 18.76
C ASN A 191 -3.13 19.58 18.04
N GLU A 192 -4.43 19.36 18.02
CA GLU A 192 -5.42 20.32 17.52
C GLU A 192 -5.31 21.69 18.23
N SER A 193 -5.13 21.68 19.55
CA SER A 193 -5.02 22.90 20.34
C SER A 193 -3.69 23.62 20.09
N SER A 194 -2.60 22.87 19.95
CA SER A 194 -1.27 23.41 19.61
C SER A 194 -1.25 24.10 18.24
N LEU A 195 -1.98 23.57 17.24
CA LEU A 195 -2.13 24.20 15.93
C LEU A 195 -2.86 25.55 15.96
N ARG A 196 -3.68 25.81 16.99
CA ARG A 196 -4.38 27.10 17.17
C ARG A 196 -3.62 28.10 18.05
N SER A 197 -2.45 27.71 18.55
CA SER A 197 -1.63 28.60 19.36
C SER A 197 -1.11 29.79 18.54
N SER A 198 -0.74 30.88 19.20
CA SER A 198 -0.05 32.00 18.57
C SER A 198 1.47 31.77 18.44
N ASN A 199 1.99 30.66 18.99
CA ASN A 199 3.42 30.37 19.01
C ASN A 199 3.83 29.62 17.73
N HIS A 200 4.58 30.29 16.86
CA HIS A 200 5.01 29.74 15.57
C HIS A 200 5.89 28.49 15.71
N THR A 201 6.77 28.44 16.73
CA THR A 201 7.64 27.28 16.98
C THR A 201 6.83 26.07 17.44
N LEU A 202 5.82 26.29 18.30
CA LEU A 202 4.92 25.22 18.73
C LEU A 202 4.11 24.67 17.54
N ILE A 203 3.57 25.55 16.69
CA ILE A 203 2.85 25.13 15.49
C ILE A 203 3.78 24.33 14.56
N TRP A 204 5.00 24.81 14.32
CA TRP A 204 5.98 24.12 13.48
C TRP A 204 6.26 22.69 13.97
N ASN A 205 6.60 22.55 15.25
CA ASN A 205 6.90 21.25 15.86
C ASN A 205 5.67 20.34 15.85
N THR A 206 4.47 20.91 16.05
CA THR A 206 3.21 20.15 15.98
C THR A 206 2.97 19.64 14.56
N CYS A 207 3.25 20.44 13.53
CA CYS A 207 3.18 20.00 12.14
C CYS A 207 4.16 18.85 11.85
N GLU A 208 5.42 18.94 12.32
CA GLU A 208 6.38 17.81 12.19
C GLU A 208 5.87 16.55 12.87
N LEU A 209 5.45 16.67 14.13
CA LEU A 209 4.90 15.56 14.90
C LEU A 209 3.68 14.94 14.21
N LEU A 210 2.78 15.76 13.67
CA LEU A 210 1.61 15.29 12.95
C LEU A 210 2.00 14.48 11.71
N LYS A 211 2.95 14.99 10.92
CA LYS A 211 3.39 14.39 9.66
C LYS A 211 4.19 13.09 9.89
N ASP A 212 5.13 13.11 10.82
CA ASP A 212 6.15 12.07 10.98
C ASP A 212 5.75 10.96 11.95
N VAL A 213 4.83 11.24 12.88
CA VAL A 213 4.42 10.28 13.93
C VAL A 213 2.92 10.02 13.87
N ILE A 214 2.09 11.05 14.09
CA ILE A 214 0.65 10.87 14.31
C ILE A 214 -0.06 10.33 13.05
N MET A 215 0.32 10.77 11.84
CA MET A 215 -0.23 10.24 10.59
C MET A 215 0.26 8.84 10.22
N GLN A 216 1.28 8.32 10.92
CA GLN A 216 1.75 6.94 10.77
C GLN A 216 1.04 6.01 11.77
N ASP A 217 0.80 6.51 12.99
CA ASP A 217 0.15 5.73 14.06
C ASP A 217 -1.37 5.62 13.87
N PHE A 218 -2.02 6.64 13.29
CA PHE A 218 -3.46 6.66 13.07
C PHE A 218 -3.85 6.40 11.61
N PRO A 219 -4.91 5.59 11.36
CA PRO A 219 -5.51 5.50 10.03
C PRO A 219 -5.93 6.89 9.53
N ALA A 220 -5.51 7.23 8.31
CA ALA A 220 -5.63 8.58 7.77
C ALA A 220 -7.08 9.11 7.71
N GLU A 221 -8.08 8.22 7.60
CA GLU A 221 -9.49 8.59 7.65
C GLU A 221 -9.94 9.20 8.99
N ILE A 222 -9.21 8.96 10.09
CA ILE A 222 -9.48 9.60 11.39
C ILE A 222 -9.48 11.13 11.24
N PHE A 223 -8.57 11.67 10.45
CA PHE A 223 -8.45 13.12 10.24
C PHE A 223 -9.55 13.68 9.33
N LEU A 224 -10.21 12.85 8.52
CA LEU A 224 -11.43 13.24 7.78
C LEU A 224 -12.67 13.18 8.69
N GLN A 225 -12.76 12.14 9.52
CA GLN A 225 -13.86 11.95 10.48
C GLN A 225 -13.87 13.02 11.58
N ARG A 226 -12.68 13.48 11.99
CA ARG A 226 -12.46 14.48 13.03
C ARG A 226 -11.66 15.65 12.43
N PRO A 227 -12.32 16.56 11.69
CA PRO A 227 -11.66 17.46 10.74
C PRO A 227 -10.88 18.61 11.38
N ARG A 228 -10.88 18.74 12.70
CA ARG A 228 -10.36 19.94 13.38
C ARG A 228 -8.87 20.18 13.14
N ILE A 229 -8.07 19.12 13.07
CA ILE A 229 -6.64 19.21 12.72
C ILE A 229 -6.48 19.69 11.27
N VAL A 230 -7.24 19.11 10.33
CA VAL A 230 -7.21 19.49 8.91
C VAL A 230 -7.65 20.94 8.72
N GLN A 231 -8.70 21.36 9.41
CA GLN A 231 -9.18 22.74 9.43
C GLN A 231 -8.11 23.70 9.98
N GLY A 232 -7.40 23.30 11.04
CA GLY A 232 -6.27 24.06 11.59
C GLY A 232 -5.16 24.26 10.57
N LEU A 233 -4.70 23.18 9.93
CA LEU A 233 -3.67 23.22 8.88
C LEU A 233 -4.11 24.11 7.71
N LEU A 234 -5.36 23.98 7.24
CA LEU A 234 -5.89 24.84 6.17
C LEU A 234 -5.97 26.31 6.57
N CYS A 235 -6.30 26.61 7.84
CA CYS A 235 -6.30 27.97 8.35
C CYS A 235 -4.89 28.58 8.31
N LEU A 236 -3.87 27.84 8.75
CA LEU A 236 -2.47 28.26 8.69
C LEU A 236 -2.00 28.55 7.27
N VAL A 237 -2.42 27.74 6.29
CA VAL A 237 -2.13 27.97 4.87
C VAL A 237 -2.79 29.27 4.38
N LYS A 238 -4.06 29.52 4.73
CA LYS A 238 -4.78 30.74 4.34
C LYS A 238 -4.14 32.01 4.91
N LEU A 239 -3.62 31.96 6.14
CA LEU A 239 -3.01 33.11 6.80
C LEU A 239 -1.73 33.60 6.11
N ALA A 240 -0.94 32.71 5.50
CA ALA A 240 0.28 33.14 4.80
C ALA A 240 0.02 33.96 3.53
N PHE A 241 -1.19 33.93 2.97
CA PHE A 241 -1.57 34.81 1.86
C PHE A 241 -1.90 36.24 2.33
N ALA A 242 -1.96 36.50 3.64
CA ALA A 242 -2.25 37.80 4.22
C ALA A 242 -1.00 38.71 4.41
N GLY A 243 0.19 38.27 3.94
CA GLY A 243 1.40 39.09 3.94
C GLY A 243 2.10 39.25 5.29
N ASP A 244 1.81 38.39 6.27
CA ASP A 244 2.30 38.48 7.65
C ASP A 244 3.66 37.79 7.92
N GLY A 245 4.37 37.36 6.86
CA GLY A 245 5.67 36.70 6.98
C GLY A 245 5.61 35.27 7.53
N LYS A 246 4.43 34.67 7.73
CA LYS A 246 4.26 33.29 8.23
C LYS A 246 4.40 32.21 7.15
N HIS A 247 5.05 32.52 6.04
CA HIS A 247 5.21 31.62 4.90
C HIS A 247 5.86 30.27 5.27
N ARG A 248 6.78 30.25 6.24
CA ARG A 248 7.41 29.00 6.70
C ARG A 248 6.41 28.05 7.35
N VAL A 249 5.56 28.56 8.25
CA VAL A 249 4.54 27.73 8.93
C VAL A 249 3.47 27.25 7.95
N ALA A 250 3.09 28.09 6.98
CA ALA A 250 2.18 27.67 5.93
C ALA A 250 2.79 26.59 5.03
N LEU A 251 4.06 26.72 4.63
CA LEU A 251 4.75 25.68 3.86
C LEU A 251 4.79 24.35 4.63
N GLN A 252 5.05 24.40 5.94
CA GLN A 252 5.03 23.23 6.81
C GLN A 252 3.63 22.62 6.92
N SER A 253 2.59 23.46 6.97
CA SER A 253 1.20 23.03 6.98
C SER A 253 0.79 22.38 5.65
N VAL A 254 1.26 22.92 4.52
CA VAL A 254 1.10 22.30 3.19
C VAL A 254 1.79 20.94 3.15
N SER A 255 3.00 20.82 3.68
CA SER A 255 3.71 19.53 3.76
C SER A 255 2.92 18.49 4.56
N CYS A 256 2.31 18.89 5.69
CA CYS A 256 1.42 18.00 6.46
C CYS A 256 0.19 17.57 5.67
N LEU A 257 -0.47 18.50 4.96
CA LEU A 257 -1.64 18.20 4.14
C LEU A 257 -1.30 17.29 2.95
N GLN A 258 -0.12 17.48 2.35
CA GLN A 258 0.41 16.60 1.32
C GLN A 258 0.61 15.18 1.87
N GLN A 259 1.23 15.05 3.05
CA GLN A 259 1.42 13.76 3.70
C GLN A 259 0.08 13.08 4.02
N LEU A 260 -0.89 13.83 4.56
CA LEU A 260 -2.22 13.32 4.82
C LEU A 260 -2.90 12.81 3.54
N CYS A 261 -2.77 13.56 2.43
CA CYS A 261 -3.26 13.13 1.13
C CYS A 261 -2.62 11.81 0.67
N THR A 262 -1.31 11.64 0.87
CA THR A 262 -0.60 10.39 0.58
C THR A 262 -1.14 9.24 1.44
N CYS A 263 -1.27 9.43 2.75
CA CYS A 263 -1.81 8.40 3.64
C CYS A 263 -3.27 8.05 3.29
N LEU A 264 -4.10 9.04 2.93
CA LEU A 264 -5.49 8.82 2.49
C LEU A 264 -5.57 8.06 1.18
N LYS A 265 -4.72 8.36 0.20
CA LYS A 265 -4.62 7.59 -1.05
C LYS A 265 -4.25 6.14 -0.77
N ASN A 266 -3.29 5.91 0.12
CA ASN A 266 -2.88 4.56 0.51
C ASN A 266 -4.03 3.80 1.19
N ARG A 267 -4.76 4.44 2.12
CA ARG A 267 -5.95 3.86 2.76
C ARG A 267 -7.07 3.58 1.75
N LEU A 268 -7.32 4.49 0.81
CA LEU A 268 -8.34 4.30 -0.23
C LEU A 268 -7.98 3.12 -1.15
N ASN A 269 -6.71 3.00 -1.52
CA ASN A 269 -6.20 1.87 -2.31
C ASN A 269 -6.32 0.55 -1.54
N PHE A 270 -6.05 0.56 -0.23
CA PHE A 270 -6.30 -0.58 0.64
C PHE A 270 -7.78 -1.00 0.59
N TYR A 271 -8.75 -0.09 0.78
CA TYR A 271 -10.17 -0.45 0.69
C TYR A 271 -10.66 -0.78 -0.73
N ARG A 272 -9.89 -0.44 -1.76
CA ARG A 272 -10.20 -0.79 -3.16
C ARG A 272 -9.56 -2.09 -3.61
N ASP A 273 -8.68 -2.70 -2.82
CA ASP A 273 -8.06 -3.97 -3.18
C ASP A 273 -9.13 -5.09 -3.15
N PRO A 274 -9.48 -5.67 -4.32
CA PRO A 274 -10.47 -6.74 -4.38
C PRO A 274 -10.05 -8.00 -3.63
N ASN A 275 -8.76 -8.17 -3.31
CA ASN A 275 -8.27 -9.31 -2.53
C ASN A 275 -8.47 -9.14 -1.01
N LEU A 276 -8.77 -7.93 -0.52
CA LEU A 276 -9.13 -7.69 0.88
C LEU A 276 -10.61 -7.97 1.17
N PHE A 277 -11.45 -7.99 0.12
CA PHE A 277 -12.87 -8.35 0.16
C PHE A 277 -13.13 -9.77 -0.38
N SER A 278 -12.21 -10.71 -0.18
CA SER A 278 -12.60 -12.12 -0.20
C SER A 278 -13.37 -12.40 1.09
N ASN A 279 -14.69 -12.20 1.05
CA ASN A 279 -15.58 -12.90 1.97
C ASN A 279 -15.16 -14.37 1.92
N LYS A 280 -14.68 -14.90 3.04
CA LYS A 280 -14.65 -16.34 3.23
C LYS A 280 -16.10 -16.80 3.07
N GLN A 281 -16.43 -17.31 1.89
CA GLN A 281 -17.59 -18.18 1.69
C GLN A 281 -17.27 -19.53 2.31
#